data_AF-R5IV24-F1
#
_entry.id   AF-R5IV24-F1
#
_cell.length_a   1.000
_cell.length_b   1.000
_cell.length_c   1.000
_cell.angle_alpha   90.00
_cell.angle_beta   90.00
_cell.angle_gamma   90.00
#
_symmetry.space_group_name_H-M   'P 1'
#
loop_
_entity.id
_entity.type
_entity.pdbx_description
1 polymer ?
#
loop_
_entity_poly.entity_id
_entity_poly.type
_entity_poly.pdbx_seq_one_letter_code
_entity_poly.pdbx_strand_id
1 'polypeptide(L)'
;MKEAIANAGIFNLVIIFVIILIAFFIGSLSYSKAFKVKNKIIEEIEKDQAYTTGVDNSTEERVEEWIGNIGYRVNTGNTRNSANCPTVTGNGGEQGKLVNSDGDYQYCVYEFDTCTTGSDKAKCGKYYRVTAYMYFDIPIISGLLRIPVNGETMIFNEIDS
;
A
#
# COMPACT_ATOMS: atom_id res chain seq x y z
N MET A 1 -54.43 1.05 -6.30
CA MET A 1 -53.33 0.06 -6.43
C MET A 1 -52.18 0.51 -7.35
N LYS A 2 -52.42 1.30 -8.42
CA LYS A 2 -51.35 1.86 -9.27
C LYS A 2 -50.38 2.81 -8.53
N GLU A 3 -50.85 3.57 -7.54
CA GLU A 3 -50.01 4.47 -6.74
C GLU A 3 -49.01 3.73 -5.83
N ALA A 4 -49.36 2.53 -5.35
CA ALA A 4 -48.45 1.71 -4.54
C ALA A 4 -47.26 1.18 -5.36
N ILE A 5 -47.46 0.92 -6.65
CA ILE A 5 -46.41 0.49 -7.59
C ILE A 5 -45.47 1.66 -7.92
N ALA A 6 -46.00 2.88 -8.03
CA ALA A 6 -45.19 4.10 -8.23
C ALA A 6 -44.34 4.44 -7.00
N ASN A 7 -44.89 4.29 -5.79
CA ASN A 7 -44.16 4.49 -4.54
C ASN A 7 -43.04 3.45 -4.32
N ALA A 8 -43.27 2.20 -4.70
CA ALA A 8 -42.25 1.15 -4.64
C ALA A 8 -41.06 1.39 -5.59
N GLY A 9 -41.31 1.97 -6.78
CA GLY A 9 -40.26 2.33 -7.73
C GLY A 9 -39.33 3.44 -7.21
N ILE A 10 -39.90 4.47 -6.58
CA ILE A 10 -39.13 5.56 -5.97
C ILE A 10 -38.31 5.04 -4.80
N PHE A 11 -38.88 4.16 -3.97
CA PHE A 11 -38.20 3.57 -2.82
C PHE A 11 -36.98 2.73 -3.23
N ASN A 12 -37.10 1.89 -4.26
CA ASN A 12 -35.96 1.13 -4.80
C ASN A 12 -34.85 2.03 -5.34
N LEU A 13 -35.21 3.12 -6.03
CA LEU A 13 -34.24 4.09 -6.54
C LEU A 13 -33.45 4.74 -5.40
N VAL A 14 -34.12 5.12 -4.30
CA VAL A 14 -33.48 5.69 -3.12
C VAL A 14 -32.52 4.68 -2.47
N ILE A 15 -32.92 3.42 -2.33
CA ILE A 15 -32.07 2.36 -1.78
C ILE A 15 -30.79 2.19 -2.60
N ILE A 16 -30.90 2.15 -3.93
CA ILE A 16 -29.73 2.02 -4.82
C ILE A 16 -28.77 3.19 -4.60
N PHE A 17 -29.29 4.41 -4.52
CA PHE A 17 -28.46 5.59 -4.29
C PHE A 17 -27.75 5.56 -2.93
N VAL A 18 -28.43 5.12 -1.88
CA VAL A 18 -27.84 4.95 -0.54
C VAL A 18 -26.72 3.91 -0.56
N ILE A 19 -26.91 2.77 -1.24
CA ILE A 19 -25.89 1.73 -1.38
C ILE A 19 -24.64 2.29 -2.08
N ILE A 20 -24.81 3.05 -3.16
CA ILE A 20 -23.70 3.67 -3.89
C ILE A 20 -22.95 4.66 -3.00
N LEU A 21 -23.65 5.47 -2.21
CA LEU A 21 -23.02 6.40 -1.27
C LEU A 21 -22.21 5.66 -0.19
N ILE A 22 -22.79 4.62 0.41
CA ILE A 22 -22.08 3.81 1.42
C ILE A 22 -20.84 3.15 0.82
N ALA A 23 -20.96 2.60 -0.40
CA ALA A 23 -19.84 2.05 -1.15
C ALA A 23 -18.73 3.11 -1.34
N PHE A 24 -19.07 4.33 -1.74
CA PHE A 24 -18.10 5.42 -1.88
C PHE A 24 -17.43 5.80 -0.55
N PHE A 25 -18.18 5.85 0.55
CA PHE A 25 -17.63 6.14 1.88
C PHE A 25 -16.66 5.05 2.36
N ILE A 26 -17.02 3.78 2.23
CA ILE A 26 -16.14 2.65 2.57
C ILE A 26 -14.86 2.72 1.74
N GLY A 27 -14.98 2.99 0.44
CA GLY A 27 -13.84 3.14 -0.45
C GLY A 27 -12.92 4.27 -0.01
N SER A 28 -13.49 5.44 0.31
CA SER A 28 -12.72 6.60 0.78
C SER A 28 -11.94 6.32 2.07
N LEU A 29 -12.54 5.59 3.02
CA LEU A 29 -11.89 5.19 4.27
C LEU A 29 -10.75 4.19 4.01
N SER A 30 -10.99 3.16 3.21
CA SER A 30 -9.95 2.18 2.85
C SER A 30 -8.78 2.82 2.10
N TYR A 31 -9.07 3.75 1.18
CA TYR A 31 -8.05 4.53 0.48
C TYR A 31 -7.23 5.36 1.46
N SER A 32 -7.88 6.07 2.39
CA SER A 32 -7.20 6.88 3.41
C SER A 32 -6.26 6.03 4.27
N LYS A 33 -6.68 4.83 4.69
CA LYS A 33 -5.82 3.90 5.43
C LYS A 33 -4.60 3.48 4.62
N ALA A 34 -4.78 3.02 3.39
CA ALA A 34 -3.67 2.61 2.52
C ALA A 34 -2.67 3.75 2.25
N PHE A 35 -3.18 4.97 2.05
CA PHE A 35 -2.33 6.16 1.88
C PHE A 35 -1.52 6.49 3.13
N LYS A 36 -2.14 6.40 4.31
CA LYS A 36 -1.44 6.59 5.59
C LYS A 36 -0.36 5.52 5.83
N VAL A 37 -0.65 4.25 5.56
CA VAL A 37 0.33 3.14 5.63
C VAL A 37 1.53 3.43 4.75
N LYS A 38 1.28 3.73 3.48
CA LYS A 38 2.34 4.04 2.52
C LYS A 38 3.23 5.20 3.00
N ASN A 39 2.62 6.31 3.42
CA ASN A 39 3.39 7.47 3.85
C ASN A 39 4.19 7.19 5.12
N LYS A 40 3.64 6.42 6.07
CA LYS A 40 4.37 6.04 7.28
C LYS A 40 5.59 5.18 6.96
N ILE A 41 5.47 4.23 6.04
CA ILE A 41 6.61 3.42 5.60
C ILE A 41 7.68 4.31 4.95
N ILE A 42 7.28 5.21 4.06
CA ILE A 42 8.21 6.17 3.41
C ILE A 42 8.92 7.02 4.46
N GLU A 43 8.19 7.57 5.44
CA GLU A 43 8.73 8.40 6.52
C GLU A 43 9.78 7.63 7.35
N GLU A 44 9.49 6.38 7.74
CA GLU A 44 10.44 5.57 8.50
C GLU A 44 11.69 5.19 7.68
N ILE A 45 11.54 4.90 6.39
CA ILE A 45 12.67 4.66 5.48
C ILE A 45 13.52 5.92 5.33
N GLU A 46 12.90 7.08 5.14
CA GLU A 46 13.61 8.36 5.00
C GLU A 46 14.37 8.75 6.26
N LYS A 47 13.79 8.45 7.44
CA LYS A 47 14.43 8.69 8.73
C LYS A 47 15.67 7.83 8.94
N ASP A 48 15.60 6.55 8.58
CA ASP A 48 16.72 5.61 8.76
C ASP A 48 17.68 5.60 7.56
N GLN A 49 17.32 6.28 6.45
CA GLN A 49 17.99 6.22 5.13
C GLN A 49 18.07 4.80 4.52
N ALA A 50 17.43 3.82 5.17
CA ALA A 50 17.45 2.42 4.79
C ALA A 50 16.23 1.68 5.32
N TYR A 51 15.84 0.61 4.63
CA TYR A 51 14.83 -0.32 5.13
C TYR A 51 15.52 -1.52 5.80
N THR A 52 15.46 -1.58 7.13
CA THR A 52 16.07 -2.68 7.91
C THR A 52 15.04 -3.73 8.27
N THR A 53 15.42 -5.01 8.22
CA THR A 53 14.59 -6.17 8.61
C THR A 53 15.37 -7.11 9.53
N GLY A 54 14.66 -7.86 10.40
CA GLY A 54 15.24 -8.94 11.21
C GLY A 54 16.22 -8.51 12.31
N VAL A 55 16.19 -7.23 12.72
CA VAL A 55 16.98 -6.67 13.82
C VAL A 55 16.02 -6.03 14.83
N ASP A 56 16.38 -6.03 16.12
CA ASP A 56 15.61 -5.34 17.16
C ASP A 56 15.42 -3.85 16.79
N ASN A 57 14.18 -3.35 16.89
CA ASN A 57 13.83 -1.98 16.51
C ASN A 57 14.10 -1.69 15.02
N SER A 58 13.89 -2.70 14.17
CA SER A 58 13.94 -2.55 12.71
C SER A 58 12.85 -1.60 12.18
N THR A 59 13.08 -1.04 11.00
CA THR A 59 12.10 -0.21 10.28
C THR A 59 10.79 -0.99 10.08
N GLU A 60 10.88 -2.27 9.77
CA GLU A 60 9.75 -3.19 9.60
C GLU A 60 8.92 -3.34 10.88
N GLU A 61 9.54 -3.62 12.02
CA GLU A 61 8.84 -3.83 13.30
C GLU A 61 8.03 -2.58 13.72
N ARG A 62 8.64 -1.39 13.64
CA ARG A 62 7.96 -0.13 13.97
C ARG A 62 6.79 0.16 13.04
N VAL A 63 6.96 -0.18 11.76
CA VAL A 63 5.90 -0.04 10.75
C VAL A 63 4.75 -1.00 11.08
N GLU A 64 5.02 -2.27 11.33
CA GLU A 64 3.97 -3.27 11.59
C GLU A 64 3.20 -3.00 12.88
N GLU A 65 3.86 -2.58 13.96
CA GLU A 65 3.21 -2.16 15.19
C GLU A 65 2.24 -1.00 14.93
N TRP A 66 2.69 0.01 14.18
CA TRP A 66 1.86 1.16 13.85
C TRP A 66 0.70 0.80 12.92
N ILE A 67 0.94 -0.06 11.92
CA ILE A 67 -0.08 -0.55 10.98
C ILE A 67 -1.17 -1.32 11.74
N GLY A 68 -0.80 -2.12 12.75
CA GLY A 68 -1.74 -2.81 13.62
C GLY A 68 -2.65 -1.86 14.39
N ASN A 69 -2.08 -0.77 14.93
CA ASN A 69 -2.83 0.22 15.70
C ASN A 69 -3.88 0.99 14.87
N ILE A 70 -3.67 1.18 13.56
CA ILE A 70 -4.62 1.88 12.69
C ILE A 70 -5.71 0.96 12.10
N GLY A 71 -5.69 -0.33 12.42
CA GLY A 71 -6.65 -1.32 11.94
C GLY A 71 -6.58 -1.47 10.42
N TYR A 72 -5.36 -1.56 9.88
CA TYR A 72 -5.15 -1.98 8.50
C TYR A 72 -5.42 -3.49 8.35
N ARG A 73 -5.70 -3.94 7.14
CA ARG A 73 -6.10 -5.32 6.90
C ARG A 73 -4.90 -6.25 7.09
N VAL A 74 -5.05 -7.25 7.95
CA VAL A 74 -4.13 -8.39 8.06
C VAL A 74 -4.41 -9.41 6.95
N ASN A 75 -3.36 -9.96 6.37
CA ASN A 75 -3.45 -11.14 5.52
C ASN A 75 -3.88 -12.32 6.39
N THR A 76 -5.03 -12.90 6.07
CA THR A 76 -5.54 -14.08 6.76
C THR A 76 -5.11 -15.34 5.98
N GLY A 77 -4.34 -16.22 6.60
CA GLY A 77 -3.89 -17.50 6.01
C GLY A 77 -2.38 -17.60 5.79
N ASN A 78 -1.92 -18.68 5.12
CA ASN A 78 -0.50 -18.90 4.77
C ASN A 78 0.03 -17.98 3.65
N THR A 79 -0.73 -16.96 3.26
CA THR A 79 -0.38 -16.05 2.18
C THR A 79 0.51 -14.95 2.74
N ARG A 80 1.82 -15.22 2.72
CA ARG A 80 2.81 -14.31 3.26
C ARG A 80 2.89 -13.01 2.45
N ASN A 81 3.26 -11.92 3.11
CA ASN A 81 3.30 -10.57 2.55
C ASN A 81 4.06 -10.49 1.20
N SER A 82 5.25 -11.10 1.12
CA SER A 82 6.11 -11.04 -0.07
C SER A 82 5.56 -11.82 -1.27
N ALA A 83 4.76 -12.86 -1.05
CA ALA A 83 4.33 -13.79 -2.09
C ALA A 83 3.37 -13.16 -3.12
N ASN A 84 2.72 -12.05 -2.76
CA ASN A 84 1.77 -11.34 -3.63
C ASN A 84 2.31 -10.01 -4.18
N CYS A 85 3.61 -9.75 -4.01
CA CYS A 85 4.26 -8.56 -4.50
C CYS A 85 4.65 -8.72 -5.98
N PRO A 86 4.06 -7.92 -6.91
CA PRO A 86 4.41 -8.01 -8.33
C PRO A 86 5.83 -7.52 -8.56
N THR A 87 6.53 -8.11 -9.52
CA THR A 87 7.83 -7.57 -9.94
C THR A 87 7.64 -6.18 -10.53
N VAL A 88 8.44 -5.22 -10.06
CA VAL A 88 8.40 -3.83 -10.52
C VAL A 88 9.73 -3.44 -11.15
N THR A 89 9.66 -2.66 -12.22
CA THR A 89 10.82 -2.08 -12.90
C THR A 89 10.87 -0.58 -12.59
N GLY A 90 12.07 -0.09 -12.31
CA GLY A 90 12.37 1.31 -12.07
C GLY A 90 12.35 2.11 -13.37
N ASN A 91 12.45 3.43 -13.26
CA ASN A 91 12.36 4.31 -14.42
C ASN A 91 13.57 4.16 -15.37
N GLY A 92 14.71 3.67 -14.87
CA GLY A 92 15.91 3.39 -15.68
C GLY A 92 15.99 1.95 -16.22
N GLY A 93 14.95 1.13 -16.02
CA GLY A 93 14.94 -0.28 -16.45
C GLY A 93 15.52 -1.26 -15.42
N GLU A 94 16.00 -0.78 -14.28
CA GLU A 94 16.45 -1.60 -13.15
C GLU A 94 15.29 -2.39 -12.51
N GLN A 95 15.57 -3.62 -12.08
CA GLN A 95 14.58 -4.43 -11.35
C GLN A 95 14.59 -4.04 -9.87
N GLY A 96 13.40 -3.80 -9.30
CA GLY A 96 13.25 -3.50 -7.89
C GLY A 96 13.50 -4.73 -7.05
N LYS A 97 14.41 -4.63 -6.08
CA LYS A 97 14.67 -5.70 -5.11
C LYS A 97 13.63 -5.61 -4.01
N LEU A 98 12.80 -6.64 -3.85
CA LEU A 98 11.88 -6.73 -2.71
C LEU A 98 12.70 -6.87 -1.41
N VAL A 99 12.51 -5.97 -0.46
CA VAL A 99 13.27 -5.91 0.80
C VAL A 99 12.45 -6.20 2.05
N ASN A 100 11.11 -6.12 1.97
CA ASN A 100 10.26 -6.46 3.11
C ASN A 100 10.20 -7.97 3.35
N SER A 101 10.11 -8.33 4.63
CA SER A 101 9.98 -9.71 5.05
C SER A 101 8.54 -10.19 4.91
N ASP A 102 8.37 -11.49 5.13
CA ASP A 102 7.05 -12.07 5.28
C ASP A 102 6.43 -11.65 6.61
N GLY A 103 5.38 -10.84 6.55
CA GLY A 103 4.63 -10.35 7.71
C GLY A 103 3.12 -10.56 7.61
N ASP A 104 2.40 -10.14 8.65
CA ASP A 104 0.95 -10.28 8.76
C ASP A 104 0.18 -9.24 7.93
N TYR A 105 0.82 -8.16 7.51
CA TYR A 105 0.20 -7.10 6.71
C TYR A 105 0.58 -7.21 5.25
N GLN A 106 -0.28 -6.78 4.32
CA GLN A 106 0.06 -6.76 2.90
C GLN A 106 0.58 -5.39 2.46
N TYR A 107 1.89 -5.28 2.24
CA TYR A 107 2.55 -4.13 1.62
C TYR A 107 3.87 -4.58 1.00
N CYS A 108 4.30 -3.92 -0.08
CA CYS A 108 5.54 -4.27 -0.77
C CYS A 108 6.51 -3.09 -0.71
N VAL A 109 7.76 -3.37 -0.36
CA VAL A 109 8.85 -2.38 -0.36
C VAL A 109 9.92 -2.85 -1.33
N TYR A 110 10.20 -2.04 -2.34
CA TYR A 110 11.22 -2.31 -3.33
C TYR A 110 12.36 -1.31 -3.19
N GLU A 111 13.58 -1.82 -3.08
CA GLU A 111 14.81 -1.05 -3.18
C GLU A 111 15.25 -0.98 -4.64
N PHE A 112 15.61 0.21 -5.08
CA PHE A 112 16.19 0.47 -6.38
C PHE A 112 17.54 1.16 -6.22
N ASP A 113 18.51 0.71 -7.00
CA ASP A 113 19.83 1.31 -7.08
C ASP A 113 20.01 1.98 -8.45
N THR A 114 20.26 3.28 -8.43
CA THR A 114 20.49 4.07 -9.65
C THR A 114 21.97 4.15 -10.04
N CYS A 115 22.86 3.60 -9.21
CA CYS A 115 24.29 3.55 -9.47
C CYS A 115 24.64 2.42 -10.44
N THR A 116 24.49 2.69 -11.74
CA THR A 116 25.02 1.81 -12.79
C THR A 116 26.51 2.07 -13.04
N THR A 117 27.20 1.14 -13.69
CA THR A 117 28.63 1.28 -14.04
C THR A 117 28.85 2.52 -14.92
N GLY A 118 29.50 3.56 -14.38
CA GLY A 118 29.74 4.83 -15.07
C GLY A 118 28.79 5.97 -14.69
N SER A 119 27.84 5.74 -13.78
CA SER A 119 27.03 6.81 -13.19
C SER A 119 27.88 7.76 -12.35
N ASP A 120 27.57 9.05 -12.42
CA ASP A 120 28.18 10.09 -11.60
C ASP A 120 27.77 9.85 -10.14
N LYS A 121 28.72 9.51 -9.25
CA LYS A 121 28.44 9.15 -7.85
C LYS A 121 27.72 10.25 -7.07
N ALA A 122 27.85 11.50 -7.52
CA ALA A 122 27.14 12.65 -6.95
C ALA A 122 25.64 12.71 -7.32
N LYS A 123 25.19 11.91 -8.29
CA LYS A 123 23.82 11.91 -8.83
C LYS A 123 23.14 10.54 -8.76
N CYS A 124 23.84 9.53 -8.24
CA CYS A 124 23.31 8.19 -8.08
C CYS A 124 23.17 7.87 -6.59
N GLY A 125 22.18 7.04 -6.28
CA GLY A 125 21.81 6.70 -4.93
C GLY A 125 20.70 5.65 -4.90
N LYS A 126 20.29 5.30 -3.69
CA LYS A 126 19.21 4.34 -3.45
C LYS A 126 17.89 5.07 -3.28
N TYR A 127 16.83 4.53 -3.84
CA TYR A 127 15.47 4.97 -3.54
C TYR A 127 14.58 3.76 -3.32
N TYR A 128 13.49 3.96 -2.58
CA TYR A 128 12.54 2.91 -2.28
C TYR A 128 11.18 3.24 -2.87
N ARG A 129 10.52 2.23 -3.43
CA ARG A 129 9.12 2.29 -3.84
C ARG A 129 8.30 1.45 -2.88
N VAL A 130 7.27 2.05 -2.32
CA VAL A 130 6.33 1.41 -1.40
C VAL A 130 4.98 1.26 -2.08
N THR A 131 4.43 0.06 -2.04
CA THR A 131 3.08 -0.26 -2.51
C THR A 131 2.24 -0.77 -1.34
N ALA A 132 1.27 0.03 -0.91
CA ALA A 132 0.21 -0.41 -0.01
C ALA A 132 -1.05 -0.76 -0.81
N TYR A 133 -2.00 -1.48 -0.23
CA TYR A 133 -3.22 -1.90 -0.93
C TYR A 133 -4.49 -1.37 -0.26
N MET A 134 -5.40 -0.87 -1.08
CA MET A 134 -6.77 -0.58 -0.67
C MET A 134 -7.63 -1.82 -0.90
N TYR A 135 -8.34 -2.25 0.14
CA TYR A 135 -9.30 -3.34 0.08
C TYR A 135 -10.71 -2.79 0.04
N PHE A 136 -11.45 -3.20 -0.97
CA PHE A 136 -12.87 -2.91 -1.07
C PHE A 136 -13.67 -4.16 -0.71
N ASP A 137 -14.12 -4.23 0.54
CA ASP A 137 -14.96 -5.33 1.02
C ASP A 137 -16.43 -4.89 1.00
N ILE A 138 -17.21 -5.47 0.08
CA ILE A 138 -18.66 -5.41 0.12
C ILE A 138 -19.15 -6.71 0.73
N PRO A 139 -20.05 -6.70 1.74
CA PRO A 139 -20.55 -7.93 2.37
C PRO A 139 -21.24 -8.92 1.42
N ILE A 140 -21.62 -8.49 0.21
CA ILE A 140 -22.29 -9.32 -0.80
C ILE A 140 -21.27 -9.98 -1.76
N ILE A 141 -20.09 -9.38 -1.95
CA ILE A 141 -19.04 -9.86 -2.85
C ILE A 141 -17.69 -9.68 -2.16
N SER A 142 -17.23 -10.73 -1.49
CA SER A 142 -15.93 -10.78 -0.81
C SER A 142 -14.78 -10.79 -1.82
N GLY A 143 -13.76 -9.97 -1.61
CA GLY A 143 -12.45 -10.10 -2.28
C GLY A 143 -12.34 -9.59 -3.71
N LEU A 144 -13.29 -8.79 -4.23
CA LEU A 144 -13.32 -8.48 -5.66
C LEU A 144 -12.31 -7.39 -6.11
N LEU A 145 -11.93 -6.45 -5.24
CA LEU A 145 -11.13 -5.30 -5.67
C LEU A 145 -10.01 -4.97 -4.67
N ARG A 146 -8.77 -5.18 -5.12
CA ARG A 146 -7.54 -4.75 -4.45
C ARG A 146 -6.85 -3.72 -5.33
N ILE A 147 -6.77 -2.47 -4.88
CA ILE A 147 -6.15 -1.39 -5.63
C ILE A 147 -4.78 -1.07 -5.02
N PRO A 148 -3.68 -1.12 -5.79
CA PRO A 148 -2.37 -0.71 -5.30
C PRO A 148 -2.29 0.83 -5.18
N VAL A 149 -1.71 1.30 -4.08
CA VAL A 149 -1.41 2.70 -3.80
C VAL A 149 0.10 2.81 -3.66
N ASN A 150 0.73 3.39 -4.68
CA ASN A 150 2.18 3.49 -4.80
C ASN A 150 2.72 4.82 -4.28
N GLY A 151 4.00 4.83 -3.92
CA GLY A 151 4.77 6.03 -3.62
C GLY A 151 6.24 5.71 -3.53
N GLU A 152 7.06 6.74 -3.60
CA GLU A 152 8.51 6.64 -3.71
C GLU A 152 9.13 7.58 -2.69
N THR A 153 10.28 7.17 -2.13
CA THR A 153 11.12 8.03 -1.30
C THR A 153 11.92 8.98 -2.17
N MET A 154 12.53 9.99 -1.55
CA MET A 154 13.65 10.68 -2.17
C MET A 154 14.84 9.74 -2.41
N ILE A 155 15.73 10.12 -3.35
CA ILE A 155 16.98 9.40 -3.60
C ILE A 155 17.96 9.74 -2.47
N PHE A 156 18.46 8.71 -1.79
CA PHE A 156 19.53 8.82 -0.82
C PHE A 156 20.87 8.72 -1.55
N ASN A 157 21.54 9.85 -1.71
CA ASN A 157 22.90 9.88 -2.23
C ASN A 157 23.84 9.47 -1.09
N GLU A 158 24.76 8.55 -1.39
CA GLU A 158 25.83 8.17 -0.48
C GLU A 158 26.87 9.32 -0.49
N ILE A 159 26.59 10.38 0.27
CA ILE A 159 27.56 11.46 0.48
C ILE A 159 28.55 10.94 1.52
N ASP A 160 29.72 10.50 1.05
CA ASP A 160 30.94 10.06 1.78
C ASP A 160 30.81 10.01 3.32
N SER A 161 30.81 8.80 3.88
CA SER A 161 31.21 8.53 5.27
C SER A 161 32.73 8.58 5.41
#